data_AF-A0A833L2R5-F1
#
_entry.id   AF-A0A833L2R5-F1
#
_cell.length_a   1.000
_cell.length_b   1.000
_cell.length_c   1.000
_cell.angle_alpha   90.00
_cell.angle_beta   90.00
_cell.angle_gamma   90.00
#
_symmetry.space_group_name_H-M   'P 1'
#
loop_
_entity.id
_entity.type
_entity.pdbx_description
1 polymer ?
#
loop_
_entity_poly.entity_id
_entity_poly.type
_entity_poly.pdbx_seq_one_letter_code
_entity_poly.pdbx_strand_id
1 'polypeptide(L)' 'TMEMHMKCGIGKCGHCNIGHKYCCTDGPVFTYAELKKLDVEE' A
#
# COMPACT_ATOMS: atom_id res chain seq x y z
N THR A 1 -4.06 8.57 10.59
CA THR A 1 -4.42 7.38 9.81
C THR A 1 -3.94 7.61 8.39
N MET A 2 -3.27 6.64 7.75
CA MET A 2 -2.88 6.76 6.35
C MET A 2 -4.12 6.50 5.50
N GLU A 3 -4.61 7.52 4.80
CA GLU A 3 -5.79 7.41 3.96
C GLU A 3 -5.33 7.25 2.51
N MET A 4 -5.58 6.07 1.94
CA MET A 4 -5.30 5.79 0.53
C MET A 4 -6.58 5.83 -0.28
N HIS A 5 -6.53 6.46 -1.45
CA HIS A 5 -7.65 6.45 -2.38
C HIS A 5 -7.78 5.07 -3.03
N MET A 6 -8.59 4.21 -2.42
CA MET A 6 -8.93 2.90 -2.97
C MET A 6 -10.04 3.03 -4.02
N LYS A 7 -9.79 2.56 -5.25
CA LYS A 7 -10.78 2.56 -6.34
C LYS A 7 -11.35 1.17 -6.64
N CYS A 8 -10.49 0.18 -6.91
CA CYS A 8 -10.95 -1.14 -7.36
C CYS A 8 -11.10 -2.18 -6.24
N GLY A 9 -10.41 -2.04 -5.12
CA GLY A 9 -10.43 -3.02 -4.03
C GLY A 9 -9.82 -4.40 -4.34
N ILE A 10 -9.27 -4.62 -5.54
CA ILE A 10 -8.80 -5.95 -6.01
C ILE A 10 -7.38 -5.94 -6.61
N GLY A 11 -6.59 -4.89 -6.35
CA GLY A 11 -5.22 -4.79 -6.88
C GLY A 11 -5.10 -4.53 -8.40
N LYS A 12 -6.21 -4.26 -9.10
CA LYS A 12 -6.21 -4.06 -10.56
C LYS A 12 -5.87 -2.62 -11.01
N CYS A 13 -6.28 -1.60 -10.24
CA CYS A 13 -6.11 -0.20 -10.64
C CYS A 13 -4.82 0.45 -10.15
N GLY A 14 -4.15 -0.14 -9.17
CA GLY A 14 -2.91 0.39 -8.60
C GLY A 14 -3.02 1.64 -7.72
N HIS A 15 -4.16 2.33 -7.64
CA HIS A 15 -4.34 3.51 -6.76
C HIS A 15 -4.07 3.27 -5.26
N CYS A 16 -4.16 2.01 -4.81
CA CYS A 16 -3.95 1.60 -3.42
C CYS A 16 -2.50 1.13 -3.17
N ASN A 17 -1.54 1.45 -4.05
CA ASN A 17 -0.18 0.90 -3.98
C ASN A 17 0.73 1.62 -2.96
N ILE A 18 1.50 0.85 -2.20
CA ILE A 18 2.56 1.33 -1.31
C ILE A 18 3.82 0.60 -1.72
N GLY A 19 4.72 1.30 -2.41
CA GLY A 19 5.87 0.68 -3.09
C GLY A 19 5.41 -0.43 -4.03
N HIS A 20 5.82 -1.66 -3.72
CA HIS A 20 5.47 -2.88 -4.46
C HIS A 20 4.25 -3.64 -3.90
N LYS A 21 3.63 -3.18 -2.80
CA LYS A 21 2.44 -3.81 -2.19
C LYS A 21 1.16 -3.05 -2.50
N TYR A 22 0.01 -3.69 -2.32
CA TYR A 22 -1.30 -3.07 -2.51
C TYR A 22 -2.14 -3.13 -1.23
N CYS A 23 -2.51 -1.96 -0.70
CA CYS A 23 -3.39 -1.83 0.46
C CYS A 23 -4.74 -2.57 0.31
N CYS A 24 -5.22 -2.73 -0.93
CA CYS A 24 -6.47 -3.44 -1.22
C CYS A 24 -6.36 -4.96 -1.19
N THR A 25 -5.16 -5.55 -1.29
CA THR A 25 -4.96 -7.02 -1.26
C THR A 25 -4.13 -7.46 -0.08
N ASP A 26 -3.06 -6.72 0.25
CA ASP A 26 -2.19 -6.96 1.40
C ASP A 26 -2.79 -6.44 2.72
N GLY A 27 -3.80 -5.57 2.61
CA GLY A 27 -4.53 -5.00 3.73
C GLY A 27 -4.14 -3.55 4.03
N PRO A 28 -5.03 -2.77 4.65
CA PRO A 28 -4.81 -1.33 4.87
C PRO A 28 -3.93 -1.00 6.08
N VAL A 29 -3.50 -2.00 6.84
CA VAL A 29 -2.76 -1.82 8.09
C VAL A 29 -1.33 -2.25 7.87
N PHE A 30 -0.43 -1.28 7.71
CA PHE A 30 1.00 -1.50 7.63
C PHE A 30 1.69 -0.99 8.88
N THR A 31 2.68 -1.73 9.36
CA THR A 31 3.53 -1.25 10.45
C THR A 31 4.54 -0.22 9.95
N TYR A 32 5.01 0.67 10.83
CA TYR A 32 6.05 1.64 10.47
C TYR A 32 7.33 0.98 9.95
N ALA A 33 7.67 -0.21 10.46
CA ALA A 33 8.81 -0.99 9.98
C ALA A 33 8.63 -1.50 8.55
N GLU A 34 7.41 -1.82 8.13
CA GLU A 34 7.11 -2.21 6.76
C GLU A 34 7.13 -1.02 5.82
N LEU A 35 6.54 0.12 6.23
CA LEU A 35 6.61 1.36 5.45
C LEU A 35 8.07 1.79 5.23
N LYS A 36 8.90 1.72 6.27
CA LYS A 36 10.33 2.01 6.18
C LYS A 36 11.09 1.03 5.27
N LYS A 37 10.59 -0.17 5.01
CA LYS A 37 11.20 -1.08 4.03
C LYS A 37 10.76 -0.78 2.61
N LEU A 38 9.53 -0.31 2.44
CA LEU A 38 8.95 0.04 1.13
C LEU A 38 9.51 1.35 0.56
N ASP A 39 9.96 2.27 1.43
CA ASP A 39 10.50 3.58 1.06
C ASP A 39 12.01 3.57 0.74
N VAL A 40 12.69 2.41 0.87
CA VAL A 40 14.16 2.29 0.80
C VAL A 40 14.62 1.48 -0.43
N GLU A 41 13.80 1.43 -1.47
CA GLU A 41 14.26 1.00 -2.79
C GLU A 41 14.57 2.26 -3.62
N GLU A 42 15.79 2.79 -3.47
CA GLU A 42 16.42 3.78 -4.37
C GLU A 42 16.99 3.08 -5.62
#